data_AF-A0A936HGU8-F1
#
_entry.id   AF-A0A936HGU8-F1
#
_cell.length_a   1.000
_cell.length_b   1.000
_cell.length_c   1.000
_cell.angle_alpha   90.00
_cell.angle_beta   90.00
_cell.angle_gamma   90.00
#
_symmetry.space_group_name_H-M   'P 1'
#
loop_
_entity.id
_entity.type
_entity.pdbx_description
1 polymer ?
#
loop_
_entity_poly.entity_id
_entity_poly.type
_entity_poly.pdbx_seq_one_letter_code
_entity_poly.pdbx_strand_id
1 'polypeptide(L)'
;MNSFISLALAFFLAACGATEPYVYRPDEFNRNRPTFNVAPVDLAEVGVCYNSMTTTPDRVQALAEEQCQAFGKRAHIADDILASCPLLTPAGAMFRCVK
;
A
#
# COMPACT_ATOMS: atom_id res chain seq x y z
N MET A 1 -36.96 -9.16 -17.32
CA MET A 1 -36.31 -9.91 -16.21
C MET A 1 -34.84 -10.20 -16.46
N ASN A 2 -34.42 -10.60 -17.67
CA ASN A 2 -33.00 -10.92 -17.96
C ASN A 2 -32.04 -9.71 -17.88
N SER A 3 -32.52 -8.50 -18.21
CA SER A 3 -31.67 -7.30 -18.24
C SER A 3 -31.21 -6.83 -16.85
N PHE A 4 -32.03 -7.06 -15.81
CA PHE A 4 -31.66 -6.74 -14.42
C PHE A 4 -30.59 -7.68 -13.85
N ILE A 5 -30.60 -8.96 -14.26
CA ILE A 5 -29.63 -9.96 -13.81
C ILE A 5 -28.24 -9.67 -14.40
N SER A 6 -28.17 -9.27 -15.67
CA SER A 6 -26.92 -8.89 -16.33
C SER A 6 -26.25 -7.68 -15.68
N LEU A 7 -27.05 -6.68 -15.27
CA LEU A 7 -26.53 -5.47 -14.62
C LEU A 7 -26.00 -5.79 -13.21
N ALA A 8 -26.71 -6.62 -12.45
CA ALA A 8 -26.26 -7.06 -11.14
C ALA A 8 -24.93 -7.85 -11.21
N LEU A 9 -24.78 -8.72 -12.22
CA LEU A 9 -23.58 -9.53 -12.39
C LEU A 9 -22.33 -8.68 -12.70
N ALA A 10 -22.48 -7.61 -13.49
CA ALA A 10 -21.39 -6.68 -13.81
C ALA A 10 -20.89 -5.92 -12.55
N PHE A 11 -21.78 -5.57 -11.63
CA PHE A 11 -21.40 -4.92 -10.36
C PHE A 11 -20.64 -5.87 -9.42
N PHE A 12 -21.02 -7.15 -9.34
CA PHE A 12 -20.30 -8.13 -8.52
C PHE A 12 -18.86 -8.37 -8.98
N LEU A 13 -18.59 -8.26 -10.29
CA LEU A 13 -17.25 -8.44 -10.85
C LEU A 13 -16.31 -7.25 -10.55
N ALA A 14 -16.86 -6.03 -10.42
CA ALA A 14 -16.05 -4.83 -10.13
C ALA A 14 -15.46 -4.84 -8.71
N ALA A 15 -16.15 -5.46 -7.74
CA ALA A 15 -15.70 -5.50 -6.35
C ALA A 15 -14.44 -6.35 -6.11
N CYS A 16 -14.13 -7.30 -7.00
CA CYS A 16 -13.00 -8.21 -6.81
C CYS A 16 -11.67 -7.63 -7.38
N GLY A 17 -11.72 -6.55 -8.16
CA GLY A 17 -10.56 -5.99 -8.86
C GLY A 17 -9.98 -4.71 -8.27
N ALA A 18 -10.74 -3.98 -7.45
CA ALA A 18 -10.29 -2.73 -6.86
C ALA A 18 -9.53 -3.01 -5.55
N THR A 19 -8.20 -3.03 -5.61
CA THR A 19 -7.34 -3.08 -4.42
C THR A 19 -6.85 -1.67 -4.07
N GLU A 20 -6.99 -1.32 -2.79
CA GLU A 20 -6.46 -0.06 -2.26
C GLU A 20 -4.93 -0.15 -2.09
N PRO A 21 -4.22 0.98 -2.22
CA PRO A 21 -2.79 1.01 -1.88
C PRO A 21 -2.58 0.74 -0.39
N TYR A 22 -1.48 0.08 -0.05
CA TYR A 22 -1.16 -0.23 1.34
C TYR A 22 0.35 -0.23 1.60
N VAL A 23 0.70 -0.05 2.87
CA VAL A 23 2.09 -0.07 3.34
C VAL A 23 2.59 -1.50 3.37
N TYR A 24 3.62 -1.79 2.60
CA TYR A 24 4.21 -3.11 2.55
C TYR A 24 5.14 -3.35 3.73
N ARG A 25 4.85 -4.39 4.52
CA ARG A 25 5.66 -4.84 5.66
C ARG A 25 6.00 -6.32 5.49
N PRO A 26 7.16 -6.68 4.93
CA PRO A 26 7.45 -8.08 4.57
C PRO A 26 7.45 -9.05 5.76
N ASP A 27 7.81 -8.56 6.95
CA ASP A 27 7.97 -9.36 8.16
C ASP A 27 6.83 -9.22 9.18
N GLU A 28 5.74 -8.52 8.86
CA GLU A 28 4.67 -8.23 9.83
C GLU A 28 4.06 -9.48 10.46
N PHE A 29 3.95 -10.57 9.68
CA PHE A 29 3.38 -11.83 10.12
C PHE A 29 4.43 -12.87 10.54
N ASN A 30 5.72 -12.51 10.55
CA ASN A 30 6.80 -13.43 10.88
C ASN A 30 6.96 -13.55 12.41
N ARG A 31 6.28 -14.55 12.99
CA ARG A 31 6.29 -14.84 14.44
C ARG A 31 7.66 -15.17 15.03
N ASN A 32 8.62 -15.51 14.19
CA ASN A 32 9.98 -15.84 14.63
C ASN A 32 10.87 -14.60 14.77
N ARG A 33 10.39 -13.41 14.37
CA ARG A 33 11.15 -12.16 14.49
C ARG A 33 11.08 -11.65 15.93
N PRO A 34 12.19 -11.15 16.49
CA PRO A 34 12.18 -10.52 17.82
C PRO A 34 11.21 -9.34 17.95
N THR A 35 10.86 -8.71 16.82
CA THR A 35 9.96 -7.55 16.73
C THR A 35 8.52 -7.93 16.42
N PHE A 36 8.16 -9.22 16.42
CA PHE A 36 6.78 -9.64 16.15
C PHE A 36 5.82 -9.04 17.19
N ASN A 37 4.76 -8.40 16.71
CA ASN A 37 3.76 -7.71 17.54
C ASN A 37 4.34 -6.61 18.47
N VAL A 38 5.48 -6.02 18.08
CA VAL A 38 6.08 -4.87 18.77
C VAL A 38 5.93 -3.64 17.87
N ALA A 39 5.38 -2.56 18.44
CA ALA A 39 5.28 -1.30 17.72
C ALA A 39 6.68 -0.70 17.48
N PRO A 40 7.01 -0.28 16.24
CA PRO A 40 8.29 0.37 15.96
C PRO A 40 8.38 1.71 16.69
N VAL A 41 9.58 2.05 17.18
CA VAL A 41 9.86 3.33 17.85
C VAL A 41 10.26 4.43 16.89
N ASP A 42 10.69 4.07 15.68
CA ASP A 42 11.05 4.98 14.61
C ASP A 42 10.79 4.34 13.23
N LEU A 43 10.68 5.18 12.21
CA LEU A 43 10.45 4.78 10.81
C LEU A 43 11.44 5.50 9.90
N ALA A 44 12.32 4.75 9.26
CA ALA A 44 13.32 5.30 8.32
C ALA A 44 12.77 5.39 6.89
N GLU A 45 11.95 4.41 6.49
CA GLU A 45 11.45 4.26 5.14
C GLU A 45 10.08 3.59 5.14
N VAL A 46 9.32 3.86 4.07
CA VAL A 46 8.00 3.29 3.83
C VAL A 46 7.94 2.80 2.39
N GLY A 47 7.65 1.52 2.21
CA GLY A 47 7.27 0.95 0.93
C GLY A 47 5.75 0.92 0.79
N VAL A 48 5.23 1.35 -0.35
CA VAL A 48 3.80 1.29 -0.67
C VAL A 48 3.60 0.42 -1.90
N CYS A 49 2.79 -0.63 -1.77
CA CYS A 49 2.31 -1.42 -2.90
C CYS A 49 0.95 -0.89 -3.36
N TYR A 50 0.77 -0.75 -4.67
CA TYR A 50 -0.45 -0.19 -5.25
C TYR A 50 -0.70 -0.73 -6.66
N ASN A 51 -1.91 -0.49 -7.17
CA ASN A 51 -2.24 -0.76 -8.55
C ASN A 51 -2.31 0.57 -9.32
N SER A 52 -1.43 0.77 -10.29
CA SER A 52 -1.35 2.01 -11.08
C SER A 52 -2.57 2.27 -11.97
N MET A 53 -3.41 1.24 -12.21
CA MET A 53 -4.66 1.41 -12.94
C MET A 53 -5.78 2.02 -12.09
N THR A 54 -5.73 1.84 -10.77
CA THR A 54 -6.80 2.27 -9.85
C THR A 54 -6.35 3.32 -8.83
N THR A 55 -5.04 3.52 -8.66
CA THR A 55 -4.45 4.40 -7.65
C THR A 55 -3.61 5.49 -8.28
N THR A 56 -3.82 6.74 -7.84
CA THR A 56 -3.03 7.89 -8.29
C THR A 56 -1.73 8.05 -7.49
N PRO A 57 -0.67 8.64 -8.08
CA PRO A 57 0.56 8.96 -7.36
C PRO A 57 0.33 9.81 -6.10
N ASP A 58 -0.58 10.78 -6.15
CA ASP A 58 -0.92 11.63 -5.00
C ASP A 58 -1.49 10.82 -3.83
N ARG A 59 -2.27 9.77 -4.11
CA ARG A 59 -2.79 8.86 -3.06
C ARG A 59 -1.69 8.02 -2.44
N VAL A 60 -0.73 7.56 -3.25
CA VAL A 60 0.45 6.83 -2.78
C VAL A 60 1.31 7.73 -1.89
N GLN A 61 1.57 8.97 -2.30
CA GLN A 61 2.30 9.97 -1.53
C GLN A 61 1.57 10.31 -0.22
N ALA A 62 0.25 10.51 -0.26
CA ALA A 62 -0.54 10.82 0.93
C ALA A 62 -0.48 9.69 1.97
N LEU A 63 -0.55 8.44 1.51
CA LEU A 63 -0.41 7.28 2.39
C LEU A 63 1.00 7.21 3.02
N ALA A 64 2.05 7.44 2.23
CA ALA A 64 3.41 7.48 2.76
C ALA A 64 3.61 8.61 3.77
N GLU A 65 3.05 9.79 3.48
CA GLU A 65 3.10 10.96 4.36
C GLU A 65 2.41 10.68 5.69
N GLU A 66 1.22 10.09 5.67
CA GLU A 66 0.48 9.68 6.89
C GLU A 66 1.35 8.77 7.78
N GLN A 67 2.05 7.80 7.17
CA GLN A 67 2.92 6.90 7.92
C GLN A 67 4.15 7.61 8.51
N CYS A 68 4.84 8.45 7.75
CA CYS A 68 6.00 9.18 8.26
C CYS A 68 5.60 10.20 9.34
N GLN A 69 4.44 10.85 9.19
CA GLN A 69 3.95 11.85 10.14
C GLN A 69 3.65 11.27 11.52
N ALA A 70 3.26 9.99 11.60
CA ALA A 70 3.11 9.29 12.88
C ALA A 70 4.40 9.27 13.72
N PHE A 71 5.56 9.49 13.08
CA PHE A 71 6.89 9.57 13.71
C PHE A 71 7.47 11.00 13.69
N GLY A 72 6.65 12.01 13.36
CA GLY A 72 7.09 13.40 13.25
C GLY A 72 8.04 13.66 12.07
N LYS A 73 7.91 12.90 10.99
CA LYS A 73 8.72 12.98 9.77
C LYS A 73 7.84 13.28 8.55
N ARG A 74 8.46 13.63 7.42
CA ARG A 74 7.84 13.79 6.10
C ARG A 74 8.31 12.71 5.14
N ALA A 75 7.45 12.31 4.23
CA ALA A 75 7.75 11.34 3.19
C ALA A 75 8.41 12.02 1.98
N HIS A 76 9.64 11.63 1.70
CA HIS A 76 10.35 12.01 0.48
C HIS A 76 10.48 10.80 -0.44
N ILE A 77 10.11 10.94 -1.71
CA ILE A 77 10.24 9.86 -2.68
C ILE A 77 11.69 9.38 -2.76
N ALA A 78 11.89 8.07 -2.71
CA ALA A 78 13.18 7.44 -2.93
C ALA A 78 13.34 7.09 -4.41
N ASP A 79 14.58 7.10 -4.91
CA ASP A 79 14.89 6.64 -6.27
C ASP A 79 14.74 5.12 -6.42
N ASP A 80 14.75 4.40 -5.28
CA ASP A 80 14.59 2.96 -5.21
C ASP A 80 13.12 2.55 -5.41
N ILE A 81 12.89 1.46 -6.14
CA ILE A 81 11.56 0.87 -6.30
C ILE A 81 11.40 -0.32 -5.34
N LEU A 82 10.21 -0.46 -4.77
CA LEU A 82 9.90 -1.63 -3.96
C LEU A 82 9.78 -2.85 -4.89
N ALA A 83 10.77 -3.74 -4.84
CA ALA A 83 10.95 -4.83 -5.80
C ALA A 83 9.93 -5.98 -5.65
N SER A 84 9.23 -6.06 -4.51
CA SER A 84 8.28 -7.15 -4.24
C SER A 84 6.92 -6.60 -3.82
N CYS A 85 5.97 -6.63 -4.75
CA CYS A 85 4.56 -6.40 -4.47
C CYS A 85 3.69 -7.55 -5.02
N PRO A 86 2.53 -7.84 -4.41
CA PRO A 86 1.61 -8.87 -4.89
C PRO A 86 1.01 -8.59 -6.26
N LEU A 87 0.48 -9.64 -6.89
CA LEU A 87 -0.06 -9.61 -8.24
C LEU A 87 -1.18 -8.57 -8.45
N LEU A 88 -2.02 -8.33 -7.42
CA LEU A 88 -3.13 -7.39 -7.51
C LEU A 88 -2.69 -5.92 -7.33
N THR A 89 -1.54 -5.68 -6.70
CA THR A 89 -0.93 -4.37 -6.44
C THR A 89 0.50 -4.33 -6.95
N PRO A 90 0.74 -4.54 -8.27
CA PRO A 90 2.06 -4.89 -8.79
C PRO A 90 3.07 -3.73 -8.79
N ALA A 91 2.61 -2.48 -8.61
CA ALA A 91 3.49 -1.32 -8.55
C ALA A 91 3.96 -1.06 -7.12
N GLY A 92 5.24 -0.72 -6.98
CA GLY A 92 5.87 -0.44 -5.69
C GLY A 92 6.56 0.92 -5.70
N ALA A 93 6.30 1.74 -4.69
CA ALA A 93 6.98 3.01 -4.46
C ALA A 93 7.66 3.02 -3.09
N MET A 94 8.87 3.56 -3.00
CA MET A 94 9.56 3.77 -1.73
C MET A 94 9.65 5.25 -1.38
N PHE A 95 9.58 5.51 -0.08
CA PHE A 95 9.72 6.83 0.51
C PHE A 95 10.69 6.76 1.68
N ARG A 96 11.59 7.74 1.79
CA ARG A 96 12.41 7.99 2.98
C ARG A 96 11.65 8.92 3.91
N CYS A 97 11.56 8.55 5.18
CA CYS A 97 11.01 9.43 6.21
C CYS A 97 12.14 10.30 6.76
N VAL A 98 12.08 11.61 6.52
CA VAL A 98 13.08 12.59 6.97
C VAL A 98 12.42 13.70 7.78
N LYS A 99 13.18 14.41 8.62
CA LYS A 99 12.65 15.52 9.43
C LYS A 99 12.50 16.80 8.62
#